data_AF-A3V617-F1
#
_entry.id   AF-A3V617-F1
#
_cell.length_a   1.000
_cell.length_b   1.000
_cell.length_c   1.000
_cell.angle_alpha   90.00
_cell.angle_beta   90.00
_cell.angle_gamma   90.00
#
_symmetry.space_group_name_H-M   'P 1'
#
loop_
_entity.id
_entity.type
_entity.pdbx_description
1 polymer ?
#
loop_
_entity_poly.entity_id
_entity_poly.type
_entity_poly.pdbx_seq_one_letter_code
_entity_poly.pdbx_strand_id
1 'polypeptide(L)'
;MVLCNQAHVAPHGKEREIVAGFLTVPSEHANRYGRCDLLNLTGPQVKKIAFKPKNPDASRVTYGCGTTLTYAQIAQVIPCFTPGTRIATPKGEKLVENLKIGDRVVTRDNGIRHITWAGQKTMQMQDLQISATMRPVLIRAGALGQGLPERDMIVSPNHRVLVVSDMAKRHFAESEVLIAAKHLTQMKGITPIDLPKATYIHFMCETHEIVLSDGAWTESFQPGDDTLQGIDADQREELFLLFPELATKEGLRRYRAARKTLQQTEAGLITATG
;
A
#
# COMPACT_ATOMS: atom_id res chain seq x y z
N MET A 1 34.50 -13.12 5.26
CA MET A 1 35.39 -12.29 6.09
C MET A 1 34.86 -10.88 6.05
N VAL A 2 34.53 -10.32 7.22
CA VAL A 2 33.81 -9.06 7.42
C VAL A 2 34.59 -7.89 6.81
N LEU A 3 33.93 -7.04 6.02
CA LEU A 3 34.37 -5.66 5.84
C LEU A 3 33.21 -4.73 6.19
N CYS A 4 33.34 -4.21 7.40
CA CYS A 4 32.59 -3.11 7.99
C CYS A 4 32.74 -1.87 7.10
N ASN A 5 31.64 -1.34 6.56
CA ASN A 5 31.67 -0.03 5.89
C ASN A 5 31.03 0.98 6.83
N GLN A 6 31.86 1.62 7.65
CA GLN A 6 31.48 2.77 8.45
C GLN A 6 31.06 3.91 7.53
N ALA A 7 29.76 4.23 7.51
CA ALA A 7 29.29 5.51 7.02
C ALA A 7 29.82 6.59 7.97
N HIS A 8 30.86 7.32 7.55
CA HIS A 8 31.30 8.51 8.27
C HIS A 8 30.21 9.58 8.16
N VAL A 9 29.58 9.90 9.29
CA VAL A 9 28.63 11.00 9.43
C VAL A 9 29.42 12.25 9.81
N ALA A 10 29.63 13.17 8.87
CA ALA A 10 30.13 14.50 9.20
C ALA A 10 28.99 15.36 9.79
N PRO A 11 29.27 16.21 10.79
CA PRO A 11 28.23 16.97 11.48
C PRO A 11 27.75 18.17 10.66
N HIS A 12 26.43 18.35 10.68
CA HIS A 12 25.61 19.52 10.32
C HIS A 12 25.89 20.32 9.03
N GLY A 13 24.87 20.34 8.17
CA GLY A 13 24.50 21.53 7.39
C GLY A 13 25.13 21.66 6.00
N LYS A 14 24.69 20.83 5.05
CA LYS A 14 24.57 21.13 3.59
C LYS A 14 23.98 19.91 2.88
N GLU A 15 23.33 20.14 1.74
CA GLU A 15 22.72 19.14 0.87
C GLU A 15 23.64 17.92 0.70
N ARG A 16 23.13 16.72 1.00
CA ARG A 16 23.90 15.47 0.85
C ARG A 16 23.73 14.98 -0.58
N GLU A 17 24.73 15.17 -1.44
CA GLU A 17 24.89 14.34 -2.62
C GLU A 17 25.31 12.94 -2.17
N ILE A 18 24.38 12.00 -2.18
CA ILE A 18 24.71 10.57 -2.09
C ILE A 18 25.07 10.14 -3.50
N VAL A 19 26.36 10.12 -3.82
CA VAL A 19 26.88 9.49 -5.04
C VAL A 19 26.91 7.98 -4.78
N ALA A 20 25.89 7.26 -5.26
CA ALA A 20 25.93 5.81 -5.30
C ALA A 20 26.96 5.38 -6.37
N GLY A 21 28.02 4.70 -5.93
CA GLY A 21 29.15 4.30 -6.76
C GLY A 21 28.74 3.44 -7.96
N PHE A 22 29.44 3.67 -9.07
CA PHE A 22 29.26 3.03 -10.36
C PHE A 22 29.31 1.49 -10.29
N LEU A 23 28.38 0.84 -10.99
CA LEU A 23 28.59 -0.48 -11.58
C LEU A 23 28.08 -0.44 -13.03
N THR A 24 28.99 -0.49 -13.99
CA THR A 24 28.69 -0.67 -15.41
C THR A 24 28.27 -2.12 -15.67
N VAL A 25 27.13 -2.33 -16.32
CA VAL A 25 26.69 -3.63 -16.83
C VAL A 25 26.81 -3.59 -18.36
N PRO A 26 27.47 -4.56 -19.03
CA PRO A 26 27.67 -4.53 -20.48
C PRO A 26 26.35 -4.56 -21.26
N SER A 27 26.28 -3.74 -22.31
CA SER A 27 25.07 -3.43 -23.07
C SER A 27 24.91 -4.35 -24.27
N GLU A 28 24.44 -5.57 -24.08
CA GLU A 28 23.93 -6.35 -25.20
C GLU A 28 22.66 -7.07 -24.72
N HIS A 29 21.50 -6.67 -25.25
CA HIS A 29 20.13 -7.23 -25.04
C HIS A 29 19.15 -6.53 -24.05
N ALA A 30 19.39 -5.28 -23.61
CA ALA A 30 18.36 -4.53 -22.85
C ALA A 30 17.31 -3.90 -23.79
N ASN A 31 16.24 -4.65 -24.07
CA ASN A 31 15.12 -4.22 -24.91
C ASN A 31 14.29 -3.12 -24.21
N ARG A 32 14.38 -1.89 -24.75
CA ARG A 32 13.56 -0.65 -24.67
C ARG A 32 12.62 -0.25 -23.52
N TYR A 33 12.36 -1.05 -22.48
CA TYR A 33 11.52 -0.64 -21.32
C TYR A 33 12.03 -1.21 -19.97
N GLY A 34 13.35 -1.25 -19.77
CA GLY A 34 13.97 -1.84 -18.59
C GLY A 34 13.62 -1.18 -17.24
N ARG A 35 12.80 -1.90 -16.45
CA ARG A 35 13.05 -2.26 -15.04
C ARG A 35 13.40 -1.17 -14.01
N CYS A 36 12.73 -0.02 -13.98
CA CYS A 36 12.85 0.84 -12.78
C CYS A 36 12.14 0.18 -11.59
N ASP A 37 12.91 -0.44 -10.67
CA ASP A 37 12.42 -0.87 -9.35
C ASP A 37 12.21 0.38 -8.48
N LEU A 38 10.98 0.89 -8.52
CA LEU A 38 10.59 2.16 -7.89
C LEU A 38 10.54 2.08 -6.35
N LEU A 39 10.65 0.88 -5.77
CA LEU A 39 10.53 0.68 -4.32
C LEU A 39 11.88 0.52 -3.64
N ASN A 40 12.91 0.19 -4.41
CA ASN A 40 14.25 0.10 -3.89
C ASN A 40 14.92 1.49 -3.92
N LEU A 41 14.57 2.29 -2.91
CA LEU A 41 15.07 3.65 -2.69
C LEU A 41 16.60 3.75 -2.57
N THR A 42 17.27 2.63 -2.36
CA THR A 42 18.74 2.51 -2.24
C THR A 42 19.34 1.57 -3.30
N GLY A 43 18.53 1.12 -4.27
CA GLY A 43 18.92 0.15 -5.27
C GLY A 43 19.85 0.71 -6.35
N PRO A 44 20.48 -0.18 -7.14
CA PRO A 44 21.45 0.19 -8.19
C PRO A 44 20.88 1.06 -9.32
N GLN A 45 19.58 1.30 -9.34
CA GLN A 45 18.89 2.10 -10.34
C GLN A 45 18.58 3.54 -9.89
N VAL A 46 18.87 3.89 -8.64
CA VAL A 46 18.68 5.25 -8.14
C VAL A 46 19.84 6.12 -8.61
N LYS A 47 19.52 7.10 -9.47
CA LYS A 47 20.51 8.04 -10.03
C LYS A 47 20.78 9.20 -9.07
N LYS A 48 19.76 9.70 -8.38
CA LYS A 48 19.90 10.85 -7.46
C LYS A 48 18.80 10.85 -6.40
N ILE A 49 19.16 11.11 -5.15
CA ILE A 49 18.21 11.40 -4.07
C ILE A 49 18.40 12.85 -3.63
N ALA A 50 17.35 13.65 -3.72
CA ALA A 50 17.27 15.00 -3.17
C ALA A 50 16.44 14.95 -1.88
N PHE A 51 17.10 14.62 -0.76
CA PHE A 51 16.45 14.47 0.55
C PHE A 51 16.17 15.82 1.22
N LYS A 52 14.95 16.01 1.72
CA LYS A 52 14.51 17.21 2.43
C LYS A 52 14.20 16.89 3.90
N PRO A 53 15.15 17.06 4.83
CA PRO A 53 15.00 16.61 6.22
C PRO A 53 13.85 17.28 6.98
N LYS A 54 13.49 18.53 6.65
CA LYS A 54 12.35 19.25 7.26
C LYS A 54 10.99 18.88 6.66
N ASN A 55 10.97 18.21 5.51
CA ASN A 55 9.76 17.72 4.86
C ASN A 55 10.12 16.48 4.04
N PRO A 56 10.30 15.31 4.71
CA PRO A 56 10.78 14.09 4.07
C PRO A 56 9.91 13.66 2.90
N ASP A 57 8.59 13.88 2.96
CA ASP A 57 7.62 13.60 1.91
C ASP A 57 7.89 14.38 0.61
N ALA A 58 8.50 15.56 0.70
CA ALA A 58 8.92 16.38 -0.44
C ALA A 58 10.33 16.03 -0.97
N SER A 59 11.00 15.04 -0.37
CA SER A 59 12.25 14.49 -0.89
C SER A 59 12.01 13.86 -2.26
N ARG A 60 12.97 13.91 -3.17
CA ARG A 60 12.81 13.37 -4.54
C ARG A 60 13.82 12.28 -4.83
N VAL A 61 13.40 11.22 -5.50
CA VAL A 61 14.24 10.17 -6.04
C VAL A 61 14.18 10.24 -7.55
N THR A 62 15.33 10.34 -8.19
CA THR A 62 15.47 10.27 -9.64
C THR A 62 16.13 8.95 -9.97
N TYR A 63 15.50 8.17 -10.84
CA TYR A 63 15.97 6.86 -11.26
C TYR A 63 16.79 6.97 -12.57
N GLY A 64 17.54 5.93 -12.90
CA GLY A 64 18.35 5.84 -14.12
C GLY A 64 17.54 6.02 -15.41
N CYS A 65 16.26 5.63 -15.39
CA CYS A 65 15.30 5.84 -16.48
C CYS A 65 14.81 7.29 -16.65
N GLY A 66 15.23 8.23 -15.80
CA GLY A 66 14.84 9.65 -15.87
C GLY A 66 13.55 9.99 -15.11
N THR A 67 12.81 9.00 -14.61
CA THR A 67 11.66 9.21 -13.72
C THR A 67 12.11 9.87 -12.42
N THR A 68 11.40 10.92 -11.99
CA THR A 68 11.59 11.54 -10.68
C THR A 68 10.30 11.48 -9.88
N LEU A 69 10.32 10.80 -8.74
CA LEU A 69 9.20 10.72 -7.80
C LEU A 69 9.55 11.41 -6.49
N THR A 70 8.56 11.93 -5.78
CA THR A 70 8.74 12.32 -4.38
C THR A 70 8.67 11.09 -3.48
N TYR A 71 9.24 11.18 -2.28
CA TYR A 71 9.07 10.15 -1.26
C TYR A 71 7.60 9.94 -0.92
N ALA A 72 6.78 11.00 -0.91
CA ALA A 72 5.34 10.86 -0.76
C ALA A 72 4.70 10.00 -1.86
N GLN A 73 5.14 10.17 -3.12
CA GLN A 73 4.66 9.36 -4.26
C GLN A 73 5.12 7.90 -4.14
N ILE A 74 6.35 7.68 -3.66
CA ILE A 74 6.91 6.35 -3.38
C ILE A 74 6.36 5.75 -2.07
N ALA A 75 5.69 6.54 -1.24
CA ALA A 75 5.02 6.10 -0.02
C ALA A 75 3.51 5.90 -0.21
N GLN A 76 2.97 6.11 -1.43
CA GLN A 76 1.59 5.76 -1.77
C GLN A 76 1.37 4.25 -1.95
N VAL A 77 2.27 3.44 -1.38
CA VAL A 77 2.48 2.07 -1.79
C VAL A 77 1.45 1.18 -1.13
N ILE A 78 0.40 1.00 -1.92
CA ILE A 78 -0.53 -0.11 -1.98
C ILE A 78 -1.34 -0.40 -0.71
N PRO A 79 -2.67 -0.55 -0.82
CA PRO A 79 -3.49 -1.23 0.17
C PRO A 79 -3.02 -2.67 0.44
N CYS A 80 -2.49 -2.96 1.62
CA CYS A 80 -2.09 -4.31 2.05
C CYS A 80 -2.66 -4.70 3.41
N PHE A 81 -2.94 -5.99 3.52
CA PHE A 81 -3.13 -6.70 4.78
C PHE A 81 -1.76 -7.05 5.39
N THR A 82 -1.78 -7.49 6.65
CA THR A 82 -0.59 -8.07 7.30
C THR A 82 -0.88 -9.51 7.76
N PRO A 83 0.16 -10.35 7.97
CA PRO A 83 -0.04 -11.72 8.45
C PRO A 83 -0.89 -11.77 9.71
N GLY A 84 -1.74 -12.79 9.81
CA GLY A 84 -2.69 -12.94 10.92
C GLY A 84 -4.09 -12.39 10.62
N THR A 85 -4.25 -11.49 9.64
CA THR A 85 -5.58 -11.05 9.19
C THR A 85 -6.39 -12.23 8.67
N ARG A 86 -7.64 -12.36 9.14
CA ARG A 86 -8.53 -13.43 8.72
C ARG A 86 -9.53 -12.94 7.69
N ILE A 87 -9.55 -13.58 6.53
CA ILE A 87 -10.48 -13.28 5.44
C ILE A 87 -11.60 -14.31 5.44
N ALA A 88 -12.84 -13.85 5.38
CA ALA A 88 -13.99 -14.74 5.32
C ALA A 88 -14.04 -15.47 3.97
N THR A 89 -14.13 -16.80 4.04
CA THR A 89 -14.34 -17.66 2.88
C THR A 89 -15.65 -18.45 3.05
N PRO A 90 -16.19 -19.07 1.99
CA PRO A 90 -17.37 -19.93 2.11
C PRO A 90 -17.18 -21.14 3.05
N LYS A 91 -15.93 -21.48 3.40
CA LYS A 91 -15.59 -22.59 4.30
C LYS A 91 -15.17 -22.12 5.70
N GLY A 92 -15.42 -20.86 6.03
CA GLY A 92 -14.97 -20.21 7.27
C GLY A 92 -13.81 -19.25 7.01
N GLU A 93 -13.32 -18.63 8.08
CA GLU A 93 -12.20 -17.70 8.00
C GLU A 93 -10.88 -18.38 7.65
N LYS A 94 -10.10 -17.75 6.78
CA LYS A 94 -8.76 -18.21 6.38
C LYS A 94 -7.75 -17.07 6.57
N LEU A 95 -6.57 -17.39 7.10
CA LEU A 95 -5.48 -16.42 7.22
C LEU A 95 -5.06 -15.89 5.85
N VAL A 96 -4.83 -14.59 5.74
CA VAL A 96 -4.52 -13.92 4.48
C VAL A 96 -3.23 -14.44 3.85
N GLU A 97 -2.22 -14.77 4.65
CA GLU A 97 -0.95 -15.38 4.19
C GLU A 97 -1.12 -16.78 3.59
N ASN A 98 -2.25 -17.44 3.84
CA ASN A 98 -2.55 -18.77 3.32
C ASN A 98 -3.46 -18.74 2.10
N LEU A 99 -3.97 -17.57 1.70
CA LEU A 99 -4.79 -17.42 0.50
C LEU A 99 -3.95 -17.63 -0.76
N LYS A 100 -4.55 -18.26 -1.77
CA LYS A 100 -3.93 -18.56 -3.05
C LYS A 100 -4.86 -18.18 -4.20
N ILE A 101 -4.29 -18.01 -5.38
CA ILE A 101 -5.07 -17.87 -6.61
C ILE A 101 -6.05 -19.04 -6.73
N GLY A 102 -7.30 -18.74 -7.10
CA GLY A 102 -8.41 -19.68 -7.15
C GLY A 102 -9.16 -19.88 -5.84
N ASP A 103 -8.64 -19.43 -4.70
CA ASP A 103 -9.42 -19.40 -3.46
C ASP A 103 -10.63 -18.46 -3.59
N ARG A 104 -11.67 -18.73 -2.80
CA ARG A 104 -12.92 -17.99 -2.81
C ARG A 104 -13.07 -17.16 -1.55
N VAL A 105 -13.46 -15.91 -1.70
CA VAL A 105 -13.68 -14.97 -0.59
C VAL A 105 -15.12 -14.45 -0.60
N VAL A 106 -15.63 -14.13 0.58
CA VAL A 106 -16.92 -13.46 0.74
C VAL A 106 -16.74 -11.98 0.45
N THR A 107 -17.56 -11.46 -0.46
CA THR A 107 -17.59 -10.04 -0.84
C THR A 107 -18.93 -9.41 -0.47
N ARG A 108 -18.94 -8.09 -0.31
CA ARG A 108 -20.13 -7.33 0.10
C ARG A 108 -21.21 -7.29 -1.00
N ASP A 109 -20.80 -7.01 -2.24
CA ASP A 109 -21.74 -6.63 -3.31
C ASP A 109 -22.03 -7.79 -4.27
N ASN A 110 -21.03 -8.65 -4.44
CA ASN A 110 -20.96 -9.58 -5.56
C ASN A 110 -21.05 -11.04 -5.11
N GLY A 111 -21.35 -11.29 -3.83
CA GLY A 111 -21.39 -12.62 -3.25
C GLY A 111 -19.99 -13.23 -3.14
N ILE A 112 -19.82 -14.48 -3.57
CA ILE A 112 -18.53 -15.16 -3.50
C ILE A 112 -17.72 -14.86 -4.76
N ARG A 113 -16.45 -14.47 -4.62
CA ARG A 113 -15.53 -14.19 -5.73
C ARG A 113 -14.22 -14.94 -5.60
N HIS A 114 -13.59 -15.20 -6.75
CA HIS A 114 -12.30 -15.88 -6.81
C HIS A 114 -11.16 -14.87 -6.72
N ILE A 115 -10.12 -15.25 -5.99
CA ILE A 115 -8.84 -14.56 -6.03
C ILE A 115 -8.16 -14.90 -7.35
N THR A 116 -7.82 -13.87 -8.11
CA THR A 116 -7.19 -13.98 -9.43
C THR A 116 -5.70 -13.68 -9.39
N TRP A 117 -5.26 -12.97 -8.35
CA TRP A 117 -3.84 -12.70 -8.09
C TRP A 117 -3.59 -12.55 -6.60
N ALA A 118 -2.42 -12.96 -6.13
CA ALA A 118 -1.96 -12.72 -4.77
C ALA A 118 -0.45 -12.41 -4.77
N GLY A 119 -0.03 -11.43 -3.98
CA GLY A 119 1.35 -11.02 -3.86
C GLY A 119 1.68 -10.57 -2.45
N GLN A 120 2.95 -10.62 -2.08
CA GLN A 120 3.41 -10.17 -0.77
C GLN A 120 4.79 -9.53 -0.82
N LYS A 121 5.05 -8.56 0.06
CA LYS A 121 6.36 -7.91 0.21
C LYS A 121 6.69 -7.71 1.67
N THR A 122 7.91 -8.06 2.07
CA THR A 122 8.41 -7.81 3.42
C THR A 122 9.32 -6.59 3.41
N MET A 123 9.06 -5.65 4.32
CA MET A 123 9.85 -4.44 4.54
C MET A 123 10.49 -4.48 5.93
N GLN A 124 11.74 -4.02 6.01
CA GLN A 124 12.46 -3.93 7.28
C GLN A 124 12.19 -2.57 7.94
N MET A 125 12.40 -2.48 9.26
CA MET A 125 12.23 -1.23 10.01
C MET A 125 12.95 -0.04 9.37
N GLN A 126 14.16 -0.24 8.86
CA GLN A 126 14.90 0.81 8.15
C GLN A 126 14.12 1.39 6.97
N ASP A 127 13.40 0.55 6.21
CA ASP A 127 12.60 0.98 5.06
C ASP A 127 11.32 1.72 5.51
N LEU A 128 10.77 1.32 6.67
CA LEU A 128 9.58 1.92 7.27
C LEU A 128 9.89 3.27 7.97
N GLN A 129 11.07 3.42 8.57
CA GLN A 129 11.51 4.64 9.26
C GLN A 129 11.91 5.76 8.29
N ILE A 130 12.26 5.40 7.06
CA ILE A 130 12.60 6.34 6.00
C ILE A 130 11.40 7.21 5.60
N SER A 131 10.17 6.73 5.83
CA SER A 131 8.95 7.51 5.59
C SER A 131 7.92 7.28 6.70
N ALA A 132 7.70 8.27 7.58
CA ALA A 132 6.69 8.19 8.63
C ALA A 132 5.27 7.90 8.08
N THR A 133 5.03 8.21 6.80
CA THR A 133 3.80 7.93 6.06
C THR A 133 3.61 6.45 5.69
N MET A 134 4.60 5.59 5.92
CA MET A 134 4.59 4.14 5.65
C MET A 134 4.35 3.27 6.91
N ARG A 135 4.20 3.91 8.09
CA ARG A 135 4.00 3.19 9.35
C ARG A 135 2.67 2.43 9.35
N PRO A 136 2.65 1.11 9.60
CA PRO A 136 1.41 0.36 9.71
C PRO A 136 0.43 1.00 10.68
N VAL A 137 -0.86 0.88 10.39
CA VAL A 137 -1.93 1.38 11.27
C VAL A 137 -2.54 0.21 12.01
N LEU A 138 -2.49 0.27 13.34
CA LEU A 138 -3.26 -0.61 14.22
C LEU A 138 -4.68 -0.04 14.36
N ILE A 139 -5.68 -0.85 14.03
CA ILE A 139 -7.09 -0.61 14.29
C ILE A 139 -7.50 -1.60 15.37
N ARG A 140 -7.71 -1.10 16.60
CA ARG A 140 -8.12 -1.96 17.72
C ARG A 140 -9.52 -2.54 17.52
N ALA A 141 -9.77 -3.70 18.13
CA ALA A 141 -11.10 -4.29 18.20
C ALA A 141 -12.15 -3.25 18.65
N GLY A 142 -13.27 -3.17 17.95
CA GLY A 142 -14.36 -2.23 18.22
C GLY A 142 -14.11 -0.76 17.83
N ALA A 143 -12.93 -0.39 17.34
CA ALA A 143 -12.58 1.01 17.05
C ALA A 143 -13.33 1.64 15.86
N LEU A 144 -13.91 0.84 14.97
CA LEU A 144 -14.73 1.30 13.83
C LEU A 144 -16.22 1.44 14.19
N GLY A 145 -16.60 1.17 15.44
CA GLY A 145 -17.98 1.19 15.91
C GLY A 145 -18.69 -0.16 15.75
N GLN A 146 -19.81 -0.33 16.47
CA GLN A 146 -20.63 -1.56 16.47
C GLN A 146 -19.86 -2.86 16.77
N GLY A 147 -18.76 -2.78 17.53
CA GLY A 147 -17.91 -3.93 17.83
C GLY A 147 -16.97 -4.33 16.71
N LEU A 148 -16.78 -3.50 15.67
CA LEU A 148 -15.87 -3.75 14.56
C LEU A 148 -14.56 -2.97 14.67
N PRO A 149 -13.42 -3.51 14.19
CA PRO A 149 -13.25 -4.92 13.81
C PRO A 149 -13.44 -5.84 15.03
N GLU A 150 -13.71 -7.13 14.81
CA GLU A 150 -13.92 -8.09 15.91
C GLU A 150 -12.64 -8.37 16.71
N ARG A 151 -11.48 -8.04 16.13
CA ARG A 151 -10.15 -8.22 16.70
C ARG A 151 -9.22 -7.14 16.17
N ASP A 152 -8.08 -6.96 16.84
CA ASP A 152 -7.06 -6.01 16.41
C ASP A 152 -6.59 -6.33 14.98
N MET A 153 -6.65 -5.33 14.11
CA MET A 153 -6.17 -5.41 12.73
C MET A 153 -4.96 -4.52 12.55
N ILE A 154 -3.94 -5.02 11.85
CA ILE A 154 -2.81 -4.20 11.39
C ILE A 154 -2.87 -4.15 9.87
N VAL A 155 -2.90 -2.94 9.32
CA VAL A 155 -3.00 -2.70 7.88
C VAL A 155 -2.02 -1.64 7.43
N SER A 156 -1.74 -1.60 6.13
CA SER A 156 -1.00 -0.49 5.55
C SER A 156 -1.74 0.86 5.71
N PRO A 157 -1.04 2.00 5.75
CA PRO A 157 -1.65 3.33 5.90
C PRO A 157 -2.74 3.64 4.87
N ASN A 158 -2.56 3.18 3.63
CA ASN A 158 -3.49 3.45 2.52
C ASN A 158 -4.59 2.40 2.39
N HIS A 159 -4.59 1.34 3.20
CA HIS A 159 -5.62 0.32 3.16
C HIS A 159 -6.97 0.93 3.50
N ARG A 160 -7.96 0.80 2.61
CA ARG A 160 -9.27 1.37 2.84
C ARG A 160 -10.20 0.42 3.56
N VAL A 161 -10.88 0.98 4.54
CA VAL A 161 -11.91 0.32 5.34
C VAL A 161 -13.25 0.93 4.96
N LEU A 162 -14.27 0.08 4.86
CA LEU A 162 -15.64 0.54 4.62
C LEU A 162 -16.21 1.10 5.91
N VAL A 163 -16.66 2.35 5.86
CA VAL A 163 -17.34 3.02 6.95
C VAL A 163 -18.78 3.26 6.53
N VAL A 164 -19.70 2.79 7.37
CA VAL A 164 -21.14 3.06 7.23
C VAL A 164 -21.48 4.22 8.17
N SER A 165 -22.00 5.32 7.61
CA SER A 165 -22.26 6.52 8.40
C SER A 165 -23.41 7.35 7.84
N ASP A 166 -24.34 7.74 8.72
CA ASP A 166 -25.38 8.72 8.38
C ASP A 166 -24.81 10.09 8.03
N MET A 167 -23.61 10.41 8.54
CA MET A 167 -22.90 11.64 8.17
C MET A 167 -22.34 11.54 6.76
N ALA A 168 -21.88 10.36 6.33
CA ALA A 168 -21.49 10.15 4.94
C ALA A 168 -22.69 10.34 4.00
N LYS A 169 -23.87 9.85 4.39
CA LYS A 169 -25.11 10.04 3.62
C LYS A 169 -25.47 11.52 3.49
N ARG A 170 -25.32 12.29 4.57
CA ARG A 170 -25.63 13.73 4.59
C ARG A 170 -24.63 14.57 3.79
N HIS A 171 -23.34 14.28 3.89
CA HIS A 171 -22.28 15.10 3.25
C HIS A 171 -21.97 14.68 1.81
N PHE A 172 -22.15 13.40 1.47
CA PHE A 172 -21.69 12.86 0.18
C PHE A 172 -22.77 12.12 -0.61
N ALA A 173 -24.02 12.04 -0.10
CA ALA A 173 -25.10 11.24 -0.66
C ALA A 173 -24.80 9.73 -0.75
N GLU A 174 -23.83 9.25 0.04
CA GLU A 174 -23.39 7.85 0.08
C GLU A 174 -23.50 7.32 1.51
N SER A 175 -24.22 6.21 1.73
CA SER A 175 -24.30 5.59 3.07
C SER A 175 -23.06 4.80 3.45
N GLU A 176 -22.24 4.43 2.46
CA GLU A 176 -21.04 3.62 2.61
C GLU A 176 -19.89 4.27 1.87
N VAL A 177 -18.77 4.47 2.56
CA VAL A 177 -17.58 5.10 1.99
C VAL A 177 -16.33 4.33 2.36
N LEU A 178 -15.32 4.39 1.48
CA LEU A 178 -14.01 3.83 1.74
C LEU A 178 -13.09 4.92 2.30
N ILE A 179 -12.45 4.64 3.43
CA ILE A 179 -11.52 5.56 4.08
C ILE A 179 -10.20 4.85 4.35
N ALA A 180 -9.10 5.45 3.91
CA ALA A 180 -7.76 4.95 4.19
C ALA A 180 -7.49 4.95 5.70
N ALA A 181 -6.87 3.89 6.23
CA ALA A 181 -6.58 3.73 7.65
C ALA A 181 -5.82 4.93 8.25
N LYS A 182 -4.90 5.53 7.50
CA LYS A 182 -4.16 6.74 7.92
C LYS A 182 -5.04 7.97 8.14
N HIS A 183 -6.21 8.05 7.50
CA HIS A 183 -7.16 9.14 7.71
C HIS A 183 -8.06 8.90 8.93
N LEU A 184 -8.07 7.67 9.47
CA LEU A 184 -8.86 7.28 10.63
C LEU A 184 -8.09 7.42 11.96
N THR A 185 -6.82 7.83 11.94
CA THR A 185 -5.95 7.87 13.14
C THR A 185 -6.38 8.92 14.17
N GLN A 186 -7.37 9.76 13.86
CA GLN A 186 -7.99 10.68 14.82
C GLN A 186 -9.07 9.98 15.67
N MET A 187 -9.55 8.80 15.24
CA MET A 187 -10.51 8.02 15.99
C MET A 187 -9.82 7.28 17.14
N LYS A 188 -10.53 7.18 18.28
CA LYS A 188 -10.06 6.44 19.45
C LYS A 188 -9.80 4.98 19.09
N GLY A 189 -8.61 4.48 19.42
CA GLY A 189 -8.23 3.07 19.19
C GLY A 189 -7.56 2.81 17.84
N ILE A 190 -7.40 3.82 16.99
CA ILE A 190 -6.70 3.72 15.70
C ILE A 190 -5.40 4.51 15.75
N THR A 191 -4.26 3.85 15.59
CA THR A 191 -2.95 4.49 15.79
C THR A 191 -1.88 3.93 14.84
N PRO A 192 -1.00 4.76 14.27
CA PRO A 192 0.22 4.28 13.62
C PRO A 192 1.13 3.58 14.63
N ILE A 193 1.74 2.47 14.23
CA ILE A 193 2.65 1.68 15.06
C ILE A 193 3.99 1.48 14.37
N ASP A 194 5.03 1.24 15.17
CA ASP A 194 6.35 0.85 14.70
C ASP A 194 6.53 -0.66 14.84
N LEU A 195 6.93 -1.33 13.77
CA LEU A 195 7.22 -2.74 13.76
C LEU A 195 8.66 -2.97 13.26
N PRO A 196 9.40 -3.93 13.85
CA PRO A 196 10.76 -4.24 13.41
C PRO A 196 10.80 -4.76 11.95
N LYS A 197 9.68 -5.33 11.49
CA LYS A 197 9.43 -5.73 10.12
C LYS A 197 7.92 -5.67 9.86
N ALA A 198 7.53 -5.36 8.64
CA ALA A 198 6.14 -5.47 8.19
C ALA A 198 6.10 -6.32 6.91
N THR A 199 5.28 -7.37 6.91
CA THR A 199 4.95 -8.10 5.69
C THR A 199 3.60 -7.62 5.22
N TYR A 200 3.55 -7.17 3.98
CA TYR A 200 2.39 -6.63 3.32
C TYR A 200 1.88 -7.64 2.31
N ILE A 201 0.62 -8.04 2.45
CA ILE A 201 -0.02 -9.07 1.63
C ILE A 201 -1.18 -8.43 0.87
N HIS A 202 -1.26 -8.77 -0.41
CA HIS A 202 -2.23 -8.26 -1.36
C HIS A 202 -2.89 -9.43 -2.07
N PHE A 203 -4.18 -9.30 -2.34
CA PHE A 203 -4.85 -10.17 -3.29
C PHE A 203 -5.89 -9.37 -4.07
N MET A 204 -6.10 -9.78 -5.31
CA MET A 204 -7.02 -9.17 -6.26
C MET A 204 -8.06 -10.21 -6.68
N CYS A 205 -9.27 -9.73 -6.98
CA CYS A 205 -10.32 -10.52 -7.61
C CYS A 205 -10.49 -10.09 -9.09
N GLU A 206 -11.41 -10.71 -9.82
CA GLU A 206 -11.73 -10.30 -11.21
C GLU A 206 -12.09 -8.82 -11.31
N THR A 207 -12.81 -8.32 -10.31
CA THR A 207 -13.14 -6.92 -10.09
C THR A 207 -12.62 -6.46 -8.74
N HIS A 208 -12.59 -5.15 -8.50
CA HIS A 208 -12.27 -4.63 -7.18
C HIS A 208 -13.44 -4.89 -6.22
N GLU A 209 -13.18 -5.68 -5.18
CA GLU A 209 -14.17 -6.13 -4.21
C GLU A 209 -13.96 -5.51 -2.83
N ILE A 210 -15.06 -5.38 -2.09
CA ILE A 210 -15.04 -5.18 -0.63
C ILE A 210 -15.18 -6.54 0.03
N VAL A 211 -14.18 -6.94 0.80
CA VAL A 211 -14.05 -8.25 1.43
C VAL A 211 -14.25 -8.17 2.94
N LEU A 212 -14.69 -9.26 3.55
CA LEU A 212 -14.83 -9.34 5.00
C LEU A 212 -13.52 -9.83 5.63
N SER A 213 -12.86 -8.95 6.37
CA SER A 213 -11.58 -9.19 7.04
C SER A 213 -11.68 -8.87 8.53
N ASP A 214 -11.38 -9.84 9.39
CA ASP A 214 -11.43 -9.66 10.85
C ASP A 214 -12.78 -9.06 11.35
N GLY A 215 -13.87 -9.46 10.69
CA GLY A 215 -15.22 -8.97 10.94
C GLY A 215 -15.55 -7.59 10.34
N ALA A 216 -14.55 -6.84 9.87
CA ALA A 216 -14.74 -5.55 9.22
C ALA A 216 -14.70 -5.66 7.68
N TRP A 217 -15.43 -4.78 6.99
CA TRP A 217 -15.40 -4.69 5.53
C TRP A 217 -14.23 -3.84 5.06
N THR A 218 -13.35 -4.39 4.23
CA THR A 218 -12.14 -3.73 3.72
C THR A 218 -11.98 -3.96 2.23
N GLU A 219 -11.09 -3.22 1.58
CA GLU A 219 -10.87 -3.38 0.14
C GLU A 219 -9.94 -4.56 -0.19
N SER A 220 -10.24 -5.27 -1.28
CA SER A 220 -9.24 -6.06 -2.02
C SER A 220 -8.31 -5.14 -2.80
N PHE A 221 -7.21 -5.67 -3.32
CA PHE A 221 -6.29 -4.87 -4.11
C PHE A 221 -6.98 -4.29 -5.36
N GLN A 222 -6.91 -2.96 -5.50
CA GLN A 222 -7.36 -2.23 -6.68
C GLN A 222 -6.14 -1.82 -7.51
N PRO A 223 -5.96 -2.33 -8.74
CA PRO A 223 -4.90 -1.82 -9.61
C PRO A 223 -5.24 -0.40 -10.07
N GLY A 224 -4.40 0.56 -9.69
CA GLY A 224 -4.42 1.94 -10.16
C GLY A 224 -3.01 2.41 -10.55
N ASP A 225 -2.92 3.48 -11.35
CA ASP A 225 -1.64 4.01 -11.89
C ASP A 225 -0.57 4.20 -10.80
N ASP A 226 -0.94 4.76 -9.65
CA ASP A 226 -0.01 5.02 -8.53
C ASP A 226 0.26 3.75 -7.69
N THR A 227 -0.73 2.86 -7.59
CA THR A 227 -0.63 1.61 -6.84
C THR A 227 0.32 0.61 -7.51
N LEU A 228 0.27 0.51 -8.85
CA LEU A 228 1.13 -0.39 -9.61
C LEU A 228 2.60 0.01 -9.54
N GLN A 229 2.90 1.31 -9.45
CA GLN A 229 4.26 1.80 -9.22
C GLN A 229 4.83 1.34 -7.88
N GLY A 230 3.96 1.03 -6.92
CA GLY A 230 4.32 0.53 -5.62
C GLY A 230 4.52 -0.97 -5.51
N ILE A 231 4.28 -1.75 -6.57
CA ILE A 231 4.51 -3.21 -6.58
C ILE A 231 5.94 -3.50 -7.05
N ASP A 232 6.55 -4.55 -6.50
CA ASP A 232 7.87 -5.03 -6.92
C ASP A 232 7.93 -5.31 -8.43
N ALA A 233 9.09 -5.12 -9.07
CA ALA A 233 9.19 -5.25 -10.53
C ALA A 233 8.75 -6.64 -11.01
N ASP A 234 9.16 -7.69 -10.31
CA ASP A 234 8.83 -9.07 -10.69
C ASP A 234 7.33 -9.36 -10.50
N GLN A 235 6.74 -8.89 -9.40
CA GLN A 235 5.30 -9.02 -9.12
C GLN A 235 4.44 -8.19 -10.09
N ARG A 236 4.92 -7.03 -10.52
CA ARG A 236 4.26 -6.18 -11.51
C ARG A 236 4.34 -6.78 -12.90
N GLU A 237 5.50 -7.31 -13.29
CA GLU A 237 5.69 -8.05 -14.54
C GLU A 237 4.75 -9.27 -14.57
N GLU A 238 4.65 -10.02 -13.46
CA GLU A 238 3.68 -11.11 -13.31
C GLU A 238 2.22 -10.62 -13.44
N LEU A 239 1.87 -9.53 -12.75
CA LEU A 239 0.52 -8.96 -12.82
C LEU A 239 0.17 -8.50 -14.26
N PHE A 240 1.11 -7.90 -14.99
CA PHE A 240 0.93 -7.53 -16.40
C PHE A 240 0.94 -8.73 -17.35
N LEU A 241 1.65 -9.79 -17.02
CA LEU A 241 1.62 -11.03 -17.78
C LEU A 241 0.25 -11.71 -17.66
N LEU A 242 -0.32 -11.72 -16.46
CA LEU A 242 -1.63 -12.32 -16.18
C LEU A 242 -2.79 -11.43 -16.63
N PHE A 243 -2.65 -10.10 -16.53
CA PHE A 243 -3.67 -9.11 -16.92
C PHE A 243 -3.04 -8.00 -17.77
N PRO A 244 -2.76 -8.26 -19.07
CA PRO A 244 -2.12 -7.30 -19.97
C PRO A 244 -2.87 -5.97 -20.08
N GLU A 245 -4.18 -5.98 -19.90
CA GLU A 245 -5.03 -4.79 -19.92
C GLU A 245 -4.65 -3.75 -18.85
N LEU A 246 -4.08 -4.18 -17.71
CA LEU A 246 -3.64 -3.29 -16.63
C LEU A 246 -2.45 -2.40 -17.03
N ALA A 247 -1.74 -2.74 -18.12
CA ALA A 247 -0.71 -1.89 -18.70
C ALA A 247 -1.29 -0.67 -19.43
N THR A 248 -2.62 -0.62 -19.64
CA THR A 248 -3.30 0.45 -20.36
C THR A 248 -4.17 1.28 -19.42
N LYS A 249 -4.28 2.59 -19.69
CA LYS A 249 -5.20 3.48 -18.96
C LYS A 249 -6.66 3.03 -19.06
N GLU A 250 -7.05 2.37 -20.15
CA GLU A 250 -8.41 1.88 -20.33
C GLU A 250 -8.69 0.64 -19.47
N GLY A 251 -7.76 -0.32 -19.40
CA GLY A 251 -7.89 -1.46 -18.51
C GLY A 251 -7.91 -1.06 -17.03
N LEU A 252 -7.08 -0.08 -16.63
CA LEU A 252 -7.13 0.46 -15.26
C LEU A 252 -8.47 1.13 -14.94
N ARG A 253 -9.10 1.80 -15.91
CA ARG A 253 -10.43 2.39 -15.74
C ARG A 253 -11.53 1.35 -15.52
N ARG A 254 -11.32 0.08 -15.84
CA ARG A 254 -12.26 -1.02 -15.57
C ARG A 254 -12.21 -1.47 -14.11
N TYR A 255 -11.07 -1.31 -13.43
CA TYR A 255 -10.91 -1.57 -12.00
C TYR A 255 -11.23 -0.32 -11.17
N ARG A 256 -12.51 0.10 -11.16
CA ARG A 256 -12.96 1.22 -10.33
C ARG A 256 -13.13 0.82 -8.87
N ALA A 257 -12.96 1.78 -7.96
CA ALA A 257 -13.24 1.58 -6.55
C ALA A 257 -14.73 1.20 -6.39
N ALA A 258 -15.02 0.24 -5.51
CA ALA A 258 -16.36 -0.31 -5.32
C ALA A 258 -17.31 0.70 -4.63
N ARG A 259 -16.73 1.68 -3.93
CA ARG A 259 -17.42 2.79 -3.28
C ARG A 259 -16.60 4.07 -3.42
N LYS A 260 -17.25 5.21 -3.14
CA LYS A 260 -16.59 6.50 -3.04
C LYS A 260 -15.48 6.43 -1.98
N THR A 261 -14.28 6.82 -2.37
CA THR A 261 -13.14 6.97 -1.46
C THR A 261 -13.08 8.39 -0.95
N LEU A 262 -12.96 8.58 0.37
CA LEU A 262 -12.83 9.90 0.97
C LEU A 262 -11.37 10.31 1.16
N GLN A 263 -11.09 11.58 0.85
CA GLN A 263 -9.83 12.23 1.18
C GLN A 263 -9.77 12.56 2.69
N GLN A 264 -8.59 12.95 3.17
CA GLN A 264 -8.36 13.22 4.60
C GLN A 264 -9.35 14.25 5.18
N THR A 265 -9.56 15.36 4.48
CA THR A 265 -10.47 16.43 4.91
C THR A 265 -11.92 15.95 4.97
N GLU A 266 -12.35 15.17 3.97
CA GLU A 266 -13.68 14.57 3.89
C GLU A 266 -13.91 13.52 4.99
N ALA A 267 -12.91 12.69 5.28
CA ALA A 267 -12.95 11.72 6.36
C ALA A 267 -13.11 12.39 7.74
N GLY A 268 -12.47 13.55 7.93
CA GLY A 268 -12.62 14.35 9.15
C GLY A 268 -14.06 14.80 9.41
N LEU A 269 -14.83 15.10 8.35
CA LEU A 269 -16.23 15.55 8.49
C LEU A 269 -17.15 14.50 9.09
N ILE A 270 -16.80 13.22 8.97
CA ILE A 270 -17.65 12.10 9.42
C ILE A 270 -17.08 11.34 10.61
N THR A 271 -15.81 11.58 10.97
CA THR A 271 -15.15 10.94 12.12
C THR A 271 -15.04 11.86 13.34
N ALA A 272 -15.21 13.18 13.19
CA ALA A 272 -15.07 14.17 14.27
C ALA A 272 -16.24 14.23 15.28
N THR A 273 -17.28 13.41 15.12
CA THR A 273 -18.52 13.48 15.91
C THR A 273 -18.80 12.23 16.77
N GLY A 274 -17.81 11.35 16.94
CA GLY A 274 -17.90 10.12 17.75
C GLY A 274 -17.22 10.22 19.11
#